data_AF-A0A7C1SH85-F1
#
_entry.id   AF-A0A7C1SH85-F1
#
_cell.length_a   1.000
_cell.length_b   1.000
_cell.length_c   1.000
_cell.angle_alpha   90.00
_cell.angle_beta   90.00
_cell.angle_gamma   90.00
#
_symmetry.space_group_name_H-M   'P 1'
#
loop_
_entity.id
_entity.type
_entity.pdbx_description
1 polymer ?
#
loop_
_entity_poly.entity_id
_entity_poly.type
_entity_poly.pdbx_seq_one_letter_code
_entity_poly.pdbx_strand_id
1 'polypeptide(L)'
;MTRWLGMASHLFILAYLGAQEPALTLGPQVMTYEELARALSTKQQRVVVAPRLKQGAVLVYLKNRPRDEAVRLLEYGLELKFAPHADQDGTLYWVMDRDPEVTKRDARFFDQYVRVSTRTIQAQLRRYDQLLARPLTEFPPAYRIKEGI
;
A
#
# COMPACT_ATOMS: atom_id res chain seq x y z
N MET A 1 -22.11 45.46 47.68
CA MET A 1 -22.15 44.82 46.35
C MET A 1 -20.71 44.72 45.83
N THR A 2 -20.00 43.63 46.16
CA THR A 2 -19.58 42.54 45.25
C THR A 2 -18.66 43.03 44.12
N ARG A 3 -17.33 42.99 44.34
CA ARG A 3 -16.32 41.97 43.92
C ARG A 3 -16.13 41.88 42.40
N TRP A 4 -14.87 41.76 41.96
CA TRP A 4 -14.30 41.03 40.79
C TRP A 4 -12.98 41.74 40.42
N LEU A 5 -11.88 41.54 41.16
CA LEU A 5 -10.91 40.43 41.09
C LEU A 5 -10.34 40.22 39.68
N GLY A 6 -9.03 40.47 39.56
CA GLY A 6 -8.28 40.52 38.31
C GLY A 6 -8.23 39.20 37.53
N MET A 7 -8.21 39.33 36.21
CA MET A 7 -7.82 38.26 35.31
C MET A 7 -6.32 38.35 35.05
N ALA A 8 -5.57 37.52 35.78
CA ALA A 8 -4.23 37.12 35.40
C ALA A 8 -4.35 36.11 34.24
N SER A 9 -4.20 36.58 33.00
CA SER A 9 -4.08 35.72 31.82
C SER A 9 -2.80 34.89 31.94
N HIS A 10 -2.93 33.66 32.42
CA HIS A 10 -1.84 32.70 32.40
C HIS A 10 -1.70 32.20 30.96
N LEU A 11 -0.71 32.75 30.26
CA LEU A 11 -0.20 32.18 29.02
C LEU A 11 0.47 30.84 29.37
N PHE A 12 -0.25 29.74 29.22
CA PHE A 12 0.30 28.40 29.32
C PHE A 12 1.16 28.15 28.07
N ILE A 13 2.43 28.53 28.12
CA ILE A 13 3.42 28.06 27.15
C ILE A 13 3.71 26.59 27.53
N LEU A 14 3.03 25.65 26.86
CA LEU A 14 3.49 24.27 26.84
C LEU A 14 4.84 24.26 26.12
N ALA A 15 5.91 24.27 26.91
CA ALA A 15 7.21 23.82 26.45
C ALA A 15 7.06 22.36 26.01
N TYR A 16 6.96 22.14 24.71
CA TYR A 16 7.29 20.85 24.11
C TYR A 16 8.78 20.63 24.44
N LEU A 17 9.07 19.92 25.53
CA LEU A 17 10.36 19.29 25.72
C LEU A 17 10.48 18.29 24.57
N GLY A 18 11.12 18.71 23.48
CA GLY A 18 11.53 17.83 22.40
C GLY A 18 12.54 16.85 22.97
N ALA A 19 12.06 15.74 23.53
CA ALA A 19 12.88 14.57 23.74
C ALA A 19 13.45 14.23 22.35
N GLN A 20 14.76 14.42 22.19
CA GLN A 20 15.45 14.17 20.93
C GLN A 20 15.29 12.68 20.62
N GLU A 21 14.35 12.35 19.73
CA GLU A 21 14.08 10.95 19.41
C GLU A 21 15.35 10.33 18.82
N PRO A 22 15.74 9.14 19.30
CA PRO A 22 16.93 8.47 18.80
C PRO A 22 16.77 8.21 17.31
N ALA A 23 17.85 8.46 16.56
CA ALA A 23 17.85 8.23 15.13
C ALA A 23 17.66 6.73 14.82
N LEU A 24 16.73 6.44 13.90
CA LEU A 24 16.39 5.11 13.46
C LEU A 24 17.40 4.61 12.42
N THR A 25 17.91 3.40 12.64
CA THR A 25 18.72 2.68 11.66
C THR A 25 18.12 1.30 11.45
N LEU A 26 17.77 0.98 10.20
CA LEU A 26 17.36 -0.33 9.73
C LEU A 26 18.38 -0.78 8.70
N GLY A 27 19.09 -1.87 8.98
CA GLY A 27 20.04 -2.46 8.02
C GLY A 27 19.34 -2.91 6.73
N PRO A 28 20.08 -3.13 5.64
CA PRO A 28 19.50 -3.58 4.39
C PRO A 28 18.96 -5.00 4.57
N GLN A 29 17.64 -5.16 4.66
CA GLN A 29 17.02 -6.47 4.86
C GLN A 29 15.60 -6.52 4.28
N VAL A 30 15.19 -7.73 3.90
CA VAL A 30 13.78 -8.04 3.65
C VAL A 30 13.10 -8.26 4.99
N MET A 31 11.97 -7.61 5.22
CA MET A 31 11.17 -7.76 6.42
C MET A 31 9.67 -7.65 6.09
N THR A 32 8.84 -8.25 6.92
CA THR A 32 7.38 -8.09 6.84
C THR A 32 6.96 -6.68 7.26
N TYR A 33 5.78 -6.25 6.84
CA TYR A 33 5.21 -4.99 7.34
C TYR A 33 4.99 -5.01 8.87
N GLU A 34 4.75 -6.17 9.47
CA GLU A 34 4.61 -6.32 10.93
C GLU A 34 5.97 -6.15 11.65
N GLU A 35 7.06 -6.63 11.07
CA GLU A 35 8.42 -6.35 11.55
C GLU A 35 8.76 -4.86 11.42
N LEU A 36 8.43 -4.24 10.28
CA LEU A 36 8.64 -2.81 10.08
C LEU A 36 7.84 -1.96 11.08
N ALA A 37 6.56 -2.26 11.30
CA ALA A 37 5.74 -1.55 12.28
C ALA A 37 6.29 -1.69 13.71
N ARG A 38 6.78 -2.87 14.08
CA ARG A 38 7.46 -3.07 15.37
C ARG A 38 8.72 -2.22 15.48
N ALA A 39 9.53 -2.16 14.43
CA ALA A 39 10.74 -1.36 14.40
C ALA A 39 10.47 0.17 14.46
N LEU A 40 9.31 0.62 13.96
CA LEU A 40 8.87 2.02 14.01
C LEU A 40 8.12 2.40 15.30
N SER A 41 7.74 1.40 16.11
CA SER A 41 7.03 1.60 17.36
C SER A 41 7.98 2.04 18.47
N THR A 42 7.56 3.03 19.26
CA THR A 42 8.27 3.49 20.46
C THR A 42 7.42 3.24 21.71
N LYS A 43 7.95 3.57 22.89
CA LYS A 43 7.16 3.47 24.14
C LYS A 43 5.92 4.38 24.11
N GLN A 44 5.98 5.48 23.38
CA GLN A 44 4.94 6.51 23.31
C GLN A 44 4.05 6.37 22.07
N GLN A 45 4.54 5.72 21.01
CA GLN A 45 3.84 5.63 19.73
C GLN A 45 3.85 4.20 19.23
N ARG A 46 2.71 3.53 19.38
CA ARG A 46 2.48 2.21 18.81
C ARG A 46 2.11 2.33 17.34
N VAL A 47 2.77 1.57 16.48
CA VAL A 47 2.40 1.43 15.06
C VAL A 47 1.83 0.03 14.84
N VAL A 48 0.71 -0.06 14.15
CA VAL A 48 0.04 -1.31 13.78
C VAL A 48 -0.15 -1.38 12.26
N VAL A 49 -0.26 -2.60 11.75
CA VAL A 49 -0.38 -2.86 10.30
C VAL A 49 -1.83 -3.11 9.93
N ALA A 50 -2.32 -2.42 8.89
CA ALA A 50 -3.62 -2.69 8.32
C ALA A 50 -3.71 -4.13 7.77
N PRO A 51 -4.87 -4.81 7.85
CA PRO A 51 -4.99 -6.22 7.46
C PRO A 51 -4.48 -6.54 6.06
N ARG A 52 -4.65 -5.62 5.10
CA ARG A 52 -4.26 -5.79 3.69
C ARG A 52 -2.75 -5.88 3.48
N LEU A 53 -1.96 -5.27 4.35
CA LEU A 53 -0.50 -5.30 4.24
C LEU A 53 0.14 -6.52 4.90
N LYS A 54 -0.60 -7.28 5.72
CA LYS A 54 -0.03 -8.39 6.50
C LYS A 54 0.55 -9.54 5.66
N GLN A 55 0.13 -9.65 4.40
CA GLN A 55 0.60 -10.69 3.48
C GLN A 55 1.83 -10.27 2.65
N GLY A 56 2.40 -9.09 2.91
CA GLY A 56 3.51 -8.53 2.14
C GLY A 56 4.82 -8.42 2.92
N ALA A 57 5.91 -8.30 2.18
CA ALA A 57 7.24 -7.99 2.69
C ALA A 57 7.87 -6.85 1.87
N VAL A 58 8.85 -6.18 2.46
CA VAL A 58 9.55 -5.02 1.91
C VAL A 58 11.05 -5.15 2.11
N LEU A 59 11.81 -4.63 1.16
CA LEU A 59 13.25 -4.41 1.30
C LEU A 59 13.46 -2.99 1.80
N VAL A 60 14.02 -2.83 2.99
CA VAL A 60 14.22 -1.51 3.62
C VAL A 60 15.68 -1.34 4.01
N TYR A 61 16.19 -0.12 3.80
CA TYR A 61 17.45 0.34 4.36
C TYR A 61 17.30 1.80 4.80
N LEU A 62 17.46 2.06 6.10
CA LEU A 62 17.45 3.39 6.68
C LEU A 62 18.72 3.58 7.52
N LYS A 63 19.45 4.66 7.28
CA LYS A 63 20.71 4.95 7.98
C LYS A 63 20.58 6.24 8.78
N ASN A 64 20.58 6.12 10.11
CA ASN A 64 20.65 7.25 11.04
C ASN A 64 19.64 8.37 10.72
N ARG A 65 18.36 8.01 10.59
CA ARG A 65 17.30 8.96 10.22
C ARG A 65 16.44 9.32 11.43
N PRO A 66 16.13 10.60 11.66
CA PRO A 66 15.06 10.98 12.56
C PRO A 66 13.77 10.25 12.19
N ARG A 67 12.97 9.86 13.18
CA ARG A 67 11.77 9.05 12.96
C ARG A 67 10.81 9.68 11.94
N ASP A 68 10.55 10.98 12.05
CA ASP A 68 9.68 11.70 11.11
C ASP A 68 10.22 11.67 9.67
N GLU A 69 11.54 11.74 9.50
CA GLU A 69 12.17 11.62 8.19
C GLU A 69 12.07 10.18 7.67
N ALA A 70 12.33 9.18 8.51
CA ALA A 70 12.17 7.78 8.18
C ALA A 70 10.73 7.47 7.74
N VAL A 71 9.74 7.94 8.48
CA VAL A 71 8.32 7.77 8.13
C VAL A 71 8.01 8.38 6.77
N ARG A 72 8.41 9.64 6.52
CA ARG A 72 8.21 10.28 5.20
C ARG A 72 8.87 9.51 4.05
N LEU A 73 10.09 9.01 4.26
CA LEU A 73 10.79 8.20 3.26
C LEU A 73 10.07 6.89 2.98
N LEU A 74 9.53 6.24 4.02
CA LEU A 74 8.76 5.01 3.88
C LEU A 74 7.40 5.25 3.21
N GLU A 75 6.70 6.34 3.55
CA GLU A 75 5.46 6.74 2.88
C GLU A 75 5.67 6.91 1.37
N TYR A 76 6.70 7.67 0.98
CA TYR A 76 7.01 7.89 -0.42
C TYR A 76 7.54 6.64 -1.12
N GLY A 77 8.54 5.97 -0.54
CA GLY A 77 9.26 4.88 -1.18
C GLY A 77 8.49 3.57 -1.27
N LEU A 78 7.56 3.33 -0.33
CA LEU A 78 6.76 2.11 -0.27
C LEU A 78 5.28 2.35 -0.58
N GLU A 79 4.91 3.58 -0.94
CA GLU A 79 3.53 3.99 -1.22
C GLU A 79 2.60 3.68 -0.02
N LEU A 80 3.06 4.07 1.16
CA LEU A 80 2.38 3.85 2.43
C LEU A 80 1.79 5.15 2.97
N LYS A 81 0.89 5.01 3.93
CA LYS A 81 0.35 6.10 4.72
C LYS A 81 0.29 5.71 6.19
N PHE A 82 0.73 6.61 7.07
CA PHE A 82 0.60 6.45 8.51
C PHE A 82 -0.47 7.41 9.02
N ALA A 83 -1.54 6.88 9.60
CA ALA A 83 -2.65 7.68 10.12
C ALA A 83 -2.82 7.45 11.64
N PRO A 84 -3.07 8.50 12.44
CA PRO A 84 -3.40 8.35 13.85
C PRO A 84 -4.82 7.81 14.02
N HIS A 85 -4.99 6.92 14.99
CA HIS A 85 -6.24 6.33 15.41
C HIS A 85 -6.28 6.31 16.95
N ALA A 86 -7.50 6.26 17.50
CA ALA A 86 -7.73 6.03 18.92
C ALA A 86 -8.52 4.73 19.09
N ASP A 87 -8.19 3.95 20.11
CA ASP A 87 -9.03 2.82 20.52
C ASP A 87 -10.22 3.29 21.38
N GLN A 88 -11.03 2.34 21.84
CA GLN A 88 -12.22 2.62 22.66
C GLN A 88 -11.85 3.28 24.01
N ASP A 89 -10.63 3.06 24.49
CA ASP A 89 -10.12 3.61 25.76
C ASP A 89 -9.40 4.95 25.56
N GLY A 90 -9.36 5.47 24.32
CA GLY A 90 -8.70 6.73 23.97
C GLY A 90 -7.18 6.62 23.80
N THR A 91 -6.61 5.42 23.80
CA THR A 91 -5.19 5.22 23.55
C THR A 91 -4.87 5.48 22.08
N LEU A 92 -3.96 6.41 21.83
CA LEU A 92 -3.52 6.75 20.48
C LEU A 92 -2.56 5.69 19.92
N TYR A 93 -2.81 5.26 18.69
CA TYR A 93 -1.92 4.41 17.91
C TYR A 93 -1.93 4.85 16.45
N TRP A 94 -0.92 4.43 15.70
CA TRP A 94 -0.80 4.74 14.27
C TRP A 94 -1.05 3.50 13.45
N VAL A 95 -1.88 3.62 12.41
CA VAL A 95 -2.11 2.56 11.42
C VAL A 95 -1.24 2.83 10.20
N MET A 96 -0.40 1.86 9.86
CA MET A 96 0.31 1.80 8.58
C MET A 96 -0.54 1.03 7.57
N ASP A 97 -0.90 1.69 6.47
CA ASP A 97 -1.66 1.11 5.36
C ASP A 97 -1.06 1.55 4.01
N ARG A 98 -1.51 0.92 2.93
CA ARG A 98 -1.23 1.37 1.55
C ARG A 98 -1.84 2.75 1.35
N ASP A 99 -1.17 3.61 0.61
CA ASP A 99 -1.75 4.90 0.23
C ASP A 99 -3.08 4.66 -0.54
N PRO A 100 -4.20 5.24 -0.09
CA PRO A 100 -5.48 5.10 -0.77
C PRO A 100 -5.45 5.59 -2.22
N GLU A 101 -4.66 6.60 -2.56
CA GLU A 101 -4.54 7.10 -3.93
C GLU A 101 -3.81 6.11 -4.84
N VAL A 102 -2.81 5.42 -4.32
CA VAL A 102 -2.15 4.32 -5.03
C VAL A 102 -3.11 3.16 -5.23
N THR A 103 -3.89 2.80 -4.20
CA THR A 103 -4.90 1.76 -4.31
C THR A 103 -5.94 2.08 -5.40
N LYS A 104 -6.41 3.33 -5.48
CA LYS A 104 -7.33 3.78 -6.55
C LYS A 104 -6.69 3.74 -7.93
N ARG A 105 -5.42 4.13 -8.02
CA ARG A 105 -4.65 4.12 -9.27
C ARG A 105 -4.47 2.69 -9.78
N ASP A 106 -4.06 1.78 -8.91
CA ASP A 106 -3.83 0.38 -9.25
C ASP A 106 -5.13 -0.32 -9.68
N ALA A 107 -6.23 -0.06 -8.97
CA ALA A 107 -7.57 -0.55 -9.35
C ALA A 107 -7.97 -0.08 -10.76
N ARG A 108 -7.75 1.19 -11.08
CA ARG A 108 -8.04 1.76 -12.40
C ARG A 108 -7.21 1.10 -13.51
N PHE A 109 -5.91 0.91 -13.26
CA PHE A 109 -5.05 0.23 -14.22
C PHE A 109 -5.47 -1.23 -14.43
N PHE A 110 -5.81 -1.93 -13.36
CA PHE A 110 -6.30 -3.29 -13.44
C PHE A 110 -7.61 -3.38 -14.24
N ASP A 111 -8.58 -2.50 -13.99
CA ASP A 111 -9.84 -2.46 -14.75
C ASP A 111 -9.62 -2.22 -16.25
N GLN A 112 -8.68 -1.34 -16.59
CA GLN A 112 -8.29 -1.10 -17.98
C GLN A 112 -7.65 -2.34 -18.60
N TYR A 113 -6.72 -2.97 -17.88
CA TYR A 113 -6.07 -4.20 -18.33
C TYR A 113 -7.08 -5.32 -18.57
N VAL A 114 -8.01 -5.56 -17.64
CA VAL A 114 -9.08 -6.55 -17.78
C VAL A 114 -9.89 -6.28 -19.02
N ARG A 115 -10.36 -5.04 -19.22
CA ARG A 115 -11.17 -4.66 -20.38
C ARG A 115 -10.48 -4.93 -21.70
N VAL A 116 -9.21 -4.55 -21.83
CA VAL A 116 -8.41 -4.78 -23.05
C VAL A 116 -8.19 -6.29 -23.25
N SER A 117 -7.82 -7.00 -22.19
CA SER A 117 -7.56 -8.45 -22.24
C SER A 117 -8.80 -9.23 -22.65
N THR A 118 -9.96 -8.91 -22.09
CA THR A 118 -11.24 -9.53 -22.46
C THR A 118 -11.56 -9.32 -23.95
N ARG A 119 -11.39 -8.10 -24.47
CA ARG A 119 -11.62 -7.82 -25.89
C ARG A 119 -10.68 -8.61 -26.79
N THR A 120 -9.40 -8.69 -26.41
CA THR A 120 -8.40 -9.47 -27.14
C THR A 120 -8.75 -10.95 -27.16
N ILE A 121 -9.10 -11.53 -26.01
CA ILE A 121 -9.51 -12.93 -25.89
C ILE A 121 -10.75 -13.18 -26.76
N GLN A 122 -11.77 -12.33 -26.68
CA GLN A 122 -12.98 -12.46 -27.52
C GLN A 122 -12.68 -12.35 -29.01
N ALA A 123 -11.76 -11.47 -29.42
CA ALA A 123 -11.35 -11.35 -30.81
C ALA A 123 -10.60 -12.61 -31.28
N GLN A 124 -9.74 -13.18 -30.44
CA GLN A 124 -9.03 -14.43 -30.72
C GLN A 124 -9.99 -15.60 -30.83
N LEU A 125 -10.95 -15.74 -29.91
CA LEU A 125 -11.98 -16.79 -29.96
C LEU A 125 -12.79 -16.72 -31.26
N ARG A 126 -13.29 -15.53 -31.64
CA ARG A 126 -14.00 -15.36 -32.92
C ARG A 126 -13.15 -15.73 -34.12
N ARG A 127 -11.84 -15.46 -34.09
CA ARG A 127 -10.92 -15.86 -35.16
C ARG A 127 -10.79 -17.37 -35.24
N TYR A 128 -10.70 -18.06 -34.09
CA TYR A 128 -10.70 -19.52 -34.06
C TYR A 128 -12.01 -20.11 -34.57
N ASP A 129 -13.17 -19.57 -34.15
CA ASP A 129 -14.47 -20.01 -34.64
C ASP A 129 -14.58 -19.87 -36.15
N GLN A 130 -14.12 -18.73 -36.70
CA GLN A 130 -14.09 -18.51 -38.16
C GLN A 130 -13.15 -19.46 -38.89
N LEU A 131 -12.01 -19.84 -38.30
CA LEU A 131 -11.12 -20.82 -38.90
C LEU A 131 -11.78 -22.20 -38.89
N LEU A 132 -12.28 -22.65 -37.73
CA LEU A 132 -12.89 -23.96 -37.55
C LEU A 132 -14.18 -24.14 -38.37
N ALA A 133 -14.87 -23.05 -38.71
CA ALA A 133 -16.04 -23.08 -39.58
C ALA A 133 -15.71 -23.22 -41.08
N ARG A 134 -14.45 -23.10 -41.50
CA ARG A 134 -14.06 -23.28 -42.91
C ARG A 134 -14.06 -24.76 -43.31
N PRO A 135 -14.43 -25.09 -44.55
CA PRO A 135 -14.34 -26.47 -45.02
C PRO A 135 -12.88 -26.95 -45.00
N LEU A 136 -12.67 -28.22 -44.59
CA LEU A 136 -11.34 -28.86 -44.44
C LEU A 136 -10.48 -28.78 -45.72
N THR A 137 -11.12 -28.64 -46.88
CA THR A 137 -10.47 -28.47 -48.18
C THR A 137 -9.69 -27.15 -48.30
N GLU A 138 -9.98 -26.14 -47.50
CA GLU A 138 -9.26 -24.85 -47.50
C GLU A 138 -8.03 -24.82 -46.59
N PHE A 139 -7.87 -25.83 -45.74
CA PHE A 139 -6.69 -25.93 -44.88
C PHE A 139 -5.49 -26.51 -45.66
N PRO A 140 -4.25 -26.08 -45.32
CA PRO A 140 -3.03 -26.62 -45.93
C PRO A 140 -2.98 -28.15 -45.82
N PRO A 141 -2.43 -28.86 -46.83
CA PRO A 141 -2.45 -30.32 -46.88
C PRO A 141 -1.81 -31.02 -45.68
N ALA A 142 -0.94 -30.33 -44.92
CA ALA A 142 -0.36 -30.82 -43.66
C ALA A 142 -1.38 -31.06 -42.53
N TYR A 143 -2.60 -30.50 -42.65
CA TYR A 143 -3.67 -30.60 -41.65
C TYR A 143 -4.90 -31.36 -42.15
N ARG A 144 -4.88 -31.85 -43.40
CA ARG A 144 -5.95 -32.70 -43.93
C ARG A 144 -5.71 -34.11 -43.40
N ILE A 145 -6.66 -34.62 -42.62
CA ILE A 145 -6.68 -36.04 -42.26
C ILE A 145 -6.71 -36.79 -43.59
N LYS A 146 -5.69 -37.62 -43.84
CA LYS A 146 -5.70 -38.53 -44.98
C LYS A 146 -6.85 -39.51 -44.73
N GLU A 147 -8.00 -39.27 -45.33
CA GLU A 147 -9.03 -40.29 -45.43
C GLU A 147 -8.44 -41.42 -46.28
N GLY A 148 -7.95 -42.46 -45.59
CA GLY A 148 -7.52 -43.69 -46.21
C GLY A 148 -8.76 -44.49 -46.61
N ILE A 149 -8.87 -44.77 -47.91
CA ILE A 149 -9.57 -45.94 -48.44
C ILE A 149 -8.49 -46.98 -48.74
#